data_AF-A0AAU7C8N4-F1
#
_entry.id   AF-A0AAU7C8N4-F1
#
_cell.length_a   1.000
_cell.length_b   1.000
_cell.length_c   1.000
_cell.angle_alpha   90.00
_cell.angle_beta   90.00
_cell.angle_gamma   90.00
#
_symmetry.space_group_name_H-M   'P 1'
#
loop_
_entity.id
_entity.type
_entity.pdbx_description
1 polymer ?
#
loop_
_entity_poly.entity_id
_entity_poly.type
_entity_poly.pdbx_seq_one_letter_code
_entity_poly.pdbx_strand_id
1 'polypeptide(L)'
;MATDQGGNILRPLHTLFRLGAIGQLTDGQLLTRFMERGGEAADAAFAALVERHGPMVLRVCRRVLDNPHDAQDAFQATFLVLVRRSSAVCRRDSLGSWLHGVALRVAGNARRRDLRRRRHERLNAERVPGADDCPDLGGKLDLERLLHEELGRLPDRYRAPMVLCYLEGRSCEEVAHRLNWPLGTVKSRLARGRERLRGRLVRRGVVPTVGTVVATLVAERAMGAIPVALEEGTIRAAIGLAAGRGATVKLVSLAAAELMEGALRTMTVSSRKAIAMGLLALGIAVVSTGSLMQRAVGDAPTPPSRELEMTPLPSYVVEPPDLIRVDVHEALPSQPIQGERLVRPDGKISLGYYGELYVAGLTPREIKEKLILHLRTFLTEEQLGLSVPDSTQSGRSRLVAAADSTRVSVEVTAYNSKVYYVQGDVASPGRIPITGRETVLDGLSYAGGLSSPAAESHIRLVRPVPGGRAPEKLLKVDYQAIVEKGDPTTNYQLRPGDRLIVSRDPKSKPTQEQEAKEQATNIAIERRLTAVERRLDRVIELLEGRKAPSPANESEPKPEGL
;
A
#
# COMPACT_ATOMS: atom_id res chain seq x y z
N MET A 1 0.77 -69.57 -34.44
CA MET A 1 1.20 -68.59 -35.45
C MET A 1 0.11 -67.55 -35.56
N ALA A 2 0.26 -66.24 -35.40
CA ALA A 2 1.35 -65.39 -34.94
C ALA A 2 0.66 -64.17 -34.28
N THR A 3 1.23 -63.69 -33.19
CA THR A 3 0.71 -62.60 -32.36
C THR A 3 0.93 -61.24 -33.02
N ASP A 4 -0.16 -60.49 -33.19
CA ASP A 4 -0.16 -59.05 -33.51
C ASP A 4 0.32 -58.25 -32.27
N GLN A 5 1.64 -58.07 -32.14
CA GLN A 5 2.30 -57.27 -31.10
C GLN A 5 2.75 -55.89 -31.61
N GLY A 6 2.06 -55.28 -32.58
CA GLY A 6 2.43 -53.97 -33.13
C GLY A 6 1.82 -52.74 -32.44
N GLY A 7 0.76 -52.90 -31.63
CA GLY A 7 -0.16 -51.79 -31.30
C GLY A 7 0.11 -50.98 -30.02
N ASN A 8 1.04 -51.38 -29.13
CA ASN A 8 1.04 -50.87 -27.74
C ASN A 8 2.28 -50.07 -27.30
N ILE A 9 3.27 -49.87 -28.18
CA ILE A 9 4.51 -49.15 -27.85
C ILE A 9 4.43 -47.65 -28.23
N LEU A 10 3.52 -47.28 -29.14
CA LEU A 10 3.35 -45.89 -29.59
C LEU A 10 2.60 -45.02 -28.58
N ARG A 11 1.70 -45.57 -27.74
CA ARG A 11 1.04 -44.79 -26.68
C ARG A 11 2.04 -44.29 -25.63
N PRO A 12 2.88 -45.15 -25.01
CA PRO A 12 3.87 -44.71 -24.01
C PRO A 12 4.89 -43.71 -24.56
N LEU A 13 5.37 -43.92 -25.79
CA LEU A 13 6.28 -42.98 -26.46
C LEU A 13 5.60 -41.63 -26.77
N HIS A 14 4.33 -41.64 -27.18
CA HIS A 14 3.57 -40.42 -27.40
C HIS A 14 3.27 -39.68 -26.08
N THR A 15 3.09 -40.39 -24.96
CA THR A 15 2.94 -39.80 -23.62
C THR A 15 4.27 -39.22 -23.13
N LEU A 16 5.41 -39.89 -23.34
CA LEU A 16 6.76 -39.41 -23.01
C LEU A 16 7.14 -38.16 -23.81
N PHE A 17 6.91 -38.15 -25.14
CA PHE A 17 7.15 -36.96 -25.97
C PHE A 17 6.18 -35.81 -25.64
N ARG A 18 4.92 -36.10 -25.29
CA ARG A 18 3.99 -35.07 -24.81
C ARG A 18 4.38 -34.50 -23.44
N LEU A 19 4.83 -35.33 -22.50
CA LEU A 19 5.30 -34.88 -21.17
C LEU A 19 6.55 -33.99 -21.29
N GLY A 20 7.50 -34.36 -22.15
CA GLY A 20 8.67 -33.51 -22.46
C GLY A 20 8.28 -32.17 -23.13
N ALA A 21 7.26 -32.18 -23.99
CA ALA A 21 6.74 -30.95 -24.61
C ALA A 21 5.92 -30.07 -23.63
N ILE A 22 5.28 -30.66 -22.62
CA ILE A 22 4.48 -29.93 -21.62
C ILE A 22 5.36 -29.10 -20.68
N GLY A 23 6.57 -29.58 -20.36
CA GLY A 23 7.52 -28.86 -19.50
C GLY A 23 7.96 -27.50 -20.03
N GLN A 24 7.96 -27.31 -21.36
CA GLN A 24 8.39 -26.06 -22.03
C GLN A 24 7.25 -25.05 -22.27
N LEU A 25 6.00 -25.42 -21.98
CA LEU A 25 4.86 -24.53 -22.18
C LEU A 25 4.79 -23.45 -21.11
N THR A 26 4.28 -22.28 -21.51
CA THR A 26 4.00 -21.20 -20.57
C THR A 26 2.77 -21.52 -19.72
N ASP A 27 2.68 -20.90 -18.54
CA ASP A 27 1.57 -21.13 -17.60
C ASP A 27 0.21 -20.83 -18.26
N GLY A 28 0.14 -19.82 -19.13
CA GLY A 28 -1.05 -19.49 -19.90
C GLY A 28 -1.45 -20.59 -20.89
N GLN A 29 -0.47 -21.17 -21.60
CA GLN A 29 -0.72 -22.28 -22.53
C GLN A 29 -1.20 -23.55 -21.80
N LEU A 30 -0.61 -23.86 -20.64
CA LEU A 30 -1.03 -24.97 -19.79
C LEU A 30 -2.46 -24.78 -19.29
N LEU A 31 -2.82 -23.56 -18.88
CA LEU A 31 -4.19 -23.22 -18.46
C LEU A 31 -5.18 -23.30 -19.62
N THR A 32 -4.84 -22.82 -20.81
CA THR A 32 -5.69 -22.94 -22.00
C THR A 32 -5.96 -24.41 -22.32
N ARG A 33 -4.92 -25.26 -22.32
CA ARG A 33 -5.08 -26.71 -22.55
C ARG A 33 -5.91 -27.40 -21.47
N PHE A 34 -5.81 -26.96 -20.22
CA PHE A 34 -6.67 -27.44 -19.15
C PHE A 34 -8.15 -27.03 -19.37
N MET A 35 -8.38 -25.84 -19.93
CA MET A 35 -9.72 -25.30 -20.19
C MET A 35 -10.42 -25.91 -21.42
N GLU A 36 -9.68 -26.49 -22.36
CA GLU A 36 -10.19 -27.11 -23.60
C GLU A 36 -11.02 -28.41 -23.38
N ARG A 37 -11.35 -28.73 -22.12
CA ARG A 37 -12.21 -29.83 -21.63
C ARG A 37 -11.74 -31.25 -21.98
N GLY A 38 -11.11 -31.87 -20.99
CA GLY A 38 -11.17 -33.32 -20.71
C GLY A 38 -10.20 -34.19 -21.51
N GLY A 39 -9.60 -35.17 -20.81
CA GLY A 39 -8.67 -36.15 -21.37
C GLY A 39 -7.29 -36.09 -20.71
N GLU A 40 -6.46 -37.10 -20.97
CA GLU A 40 -5.13 -37.24 -20.37
C GLU A 40 -4.23 -36.01 -20.57
N ALA A 41 -4.44 -35.26 -21.66
CA ALA A 41 -3.68 -34.04 -21.94
C ALA A 41 -4.05 -32.86 -21.01
N ALA A 42 -5.31 -32.75 -20.57
CA ALA A 42 -5.73 -31.74 -19.62
C ALA A 42 -5.22 -32.08 -18.21
N ASP A 43 -5.24 -33.37 -17.86
CA ASP A 43 -4.73 -33.88 -16.58
C ASP A 43 -3.22 -33.66 -16.48
N ALA A 44 -2.47 -33.97 -17.54
CA ALA A 44 -1.03 -33.72 -17.61
C ALA A 44 -0.69 -32.22 -17.60
N ALA A 45 -1.50 -31.36 -18.24
CA ALA A 45 -1.31 -29.92 -18.20
C ALA A 45 -1.52 -29.35 -16.79
N PHE A 46 -2.53 -29.84 -16.05
CA PHE A 46 -2.76 -29.43 -14.67
C PHE A 46 -1.69 -29.97 -13.71
N ALA A 47 -1.28 -31.24 -13.89
CA ALA A 47 -0.18 -31.83 -13.13
C ALA A 47 1.10 -30.99 -13.26
N ALA A 48 1.47 -30.60 -14.48
CA ALA A 48 2.61 -29.73 -14.71
C ALA A 48 2.50 -28.36 -14.03
N LEU A 49 1.28 -27.81 -13.88
CA LEU A 49 1.05 -26.57 -13.13
C LEU A 49 1.25 -26.76 -11.61
N VAL A 50 0.76 -27.89 -11.07
CA VAL A 50 0.93 -28.24 -9.65
C VAL A 50 2.39 -28.53 -9.34
N GLU A 51 3.09 -29.28 -10.19
CA GLU A 51 4.52 -29.58 -10.06
C GLU A 51 5.35 -28.28 -10.08
N ARG A 52 5.03 -27.37 -11.01
CA ARG A 52 5.78 -26.10 -11.20
C ARG A 52 5.58 -25.10 -10.06
N HIS A 53 4.35 -24.90 -9.59
CA HIS A 53 4.04 -23.84 -8.61
C HIS A 53 3.74 -24.36 -7.20
N GLY A 54 3.49 -25.66 -7.06
CA GLY A 54 3.13 -26.27 -5.79
C GLY A 54 4.19 -26.12 -4.70
N PRO A 55 5.51 -26.21 -4.96
CA PRO A 55 6.52 -25.96 -3.93
C PRO A 55 6.41 -24.56 -3.32
N MET A 56 6.09 -23.55 -4.14
CA MET A 56 5.89 -22.18 -3.69
C MET A 56 4.59 -22.05 -2.88
N VAL A 57 3.47 -22.59 -3.38
CA VAL A 57 2.17 -22.51 -2.69
C VAL A 57 2.22 -23.21 -1.34
N LEU A 58 2.80 -24.41 -1.26
CA LEU A 58 2.89 -25.17 -0.01
C LEU A 58 3.76 -24.44 1.02
N ARG A 59 4.85 -23.80 0.57
CA ARG A 59 5.69 -22.97 1.44
C ARG A 59 4.91 -21.81 2.02
N VAL A 60 4.19 -21.05 1.20
CA VAL A 60 3.34 -19.94 1.64
C VAL A 60 2.31 -20.41 2.69
N CYS A 61 1.63 -21.54 2.43
CA CYS A 61 0.66 -22.10 3.37
C CYS A 61 1.30 -22.49 4.71
N ARG A 62 2.45 -23.17 4.70
CA ARG A 62 3.21 -23.57 5.91
C ARG A 62 3.79 -22.38 6.70
N ARG A 63 3.96 -21.21 6.08
CA ARG A 63 4.43 -20.00 6.79
C ARG A 63 3.31 -19.25 7.50
N VAL A 64 2.11 -19.32 6.95
CA VAL A 64 0.94 -18.63 7.51
C VAL A 64 0.22 -19.51 8.53
N LEU A 65 0.31 -20.83 8.40
CA LEU A 65 -0.35 -21.83 9.23
C LEU A 65 0.68 -22.69 9.95
N ASP A 66 0.54 -22.79 11.26
CA ASP A 66 1.45 -23.55 12.12
C ASP A 66 1.17 -25.07 12.03
N ASN A 67 -0.07 -25.46 11.71
CA ASN A 67 -0.47 -26.86 11.58
C ASN A 67 -0.22 -27.40 10.16
N PRO A 68 0.57 -28.49 10.00
CA PRO A 68 0.83 -29.10 8.69
C PRO A 68 -0.42 -29.54 7.92
N HIS A 69 -1.46 -30.03 8.62
CA HIS A 69 -2.70 -30.48 7.97
C HIS A 69 -3.52 -29.31 7.44
N ASP A 70 -3.64 -28.23 8.23
CA ASP A 70 -4.31 -27.01 7.76
C ASP A 70 -3.55 -26.39 6.56
N ALA A 71 -2.22 -26.51 6.53
CA ALA A 71 -1.41 -26.07 5.39
C ALA A 71 -1.65 -26.94 4.13
N GLN A 72 -1.83 -28.25 4.28
CA GLN A 72 -2.20 -29.15 3.17
C GLN A 72 -3.60 -28.84 2.64
N ASP A 73 -4.56 -28.58 3.53
CA ASP A 73 -5.92 -28.19 3.14
C ASP A 73 -5.95 -26.84 2.42
N ALA A 74 -5.18 -25.86 2.91
CA ALA A 74 -5.02 -24.55 2.26
C ALA A 74 -4.32 -24.66 0.90
N PHE A 75 -3.36 -25.57 0.76
CA PHE A 75 -2.70 -25.87 -0.51
C PHE A 75 -3.71 -26.42 -1.53
N GLN A 76 -4.45 -27.47 -1.17
CA GLN A 76 -5.49 -28.06 -2.02
C GLN A 76 -6.53 -27.01 -2.42
N ALA A 77 -7.06 -26.25 -1.45
CA ALA A 77 -8.04 -25.20 -1.68
C ALA A 77 -7.55 -24.14 -2.67
N THR A 78 -6.26 -23.77 -2.64
CA THR A 78 -5.67 -22.78 -3.57
C THR A 78 -5.76 -23.24 -5.02
N PHE A 79 -5.42 -24.50 -5.31
CA PHE A 79 -5.50 -25.08 -6.65
C PHE A 79 -6.95 -25.33 -7.08
N LEU A 80 -7.86 -25.67 -6.16
CA LEU A 80 -9.29 -25.77 -6.49
C LEU A 80 -9.91 -24.40 -6.83
N VAL A 81 -9.45 -23.31 -6.18
CA VAL A 81 -9.80 -21.94 -6.57
C VAL A 81 -9.29 -21.62 -7.97
N LEU A 82 -8.09 -22.10 -8.36
CA LEU A 82 -7.55 -21.96 -9.72
C LEU A 82 -8.50 -22.59 -10.74
N VAL A 83 -8.96 -23.82 -10.51
CA VAL A 83 -9.90 -24.51 -11.41
C VAL A 83 -11.19 -23.69 -11.59
N ARG A 84 -11.74 -23.14 -10.50
CA ARG A 84 -12.97 -22.31 -10.54
C ARG A 84 -12.78 -20.94 -11.19
N ARG A 85 -11.54 -20.44 -11.29
CA ARG A 85 -11.21 -19.10 -11.80
C ARG A 85 -10.29 -19.11 -13.02
N SER A 86 -10.10 -20.28 -13.64
CA SER A 86 -9.16 -20.49 -14.75
C SER A 86 -9.28 -19.44 -15.85
N SER A 87 -10.50 -19.11 -16.27
CA SER A 87 -10.78 -18.09 -17.30
C SER A 87 -10.36 -16.65 -16.92
N ALA A 88 -10.45 -16.29 -15.64
CA ALA A 88 -10.04 -14.98 -15.15
C ALA A 88 -8.53 -14.86 -14.95
N VAL A 89 -7.87 -16.00 -14.69
CA VAL A 89 -6.42 -16.09 -14.48
C VAL A 89 -5.67 -16.15 -15.80
N CYS A 90 -6.25 -16.79 -16.82
CA CYS A 90 -5.70 -16.86 -18.17
C CYS A 90 -5.44 -15.47 -18.81
N ARG A 91 -6.12 -14.43 -18.31
CA ARG A 91 -5.94 -13.02 -18.77
C ARG A 91 -4.86 -12.24 -18.00
N ARG A 92 -4.08 -12.90 -17.14
CA ARG A 92 -3.05 -12.25 -16.32
C ARG A 92 -1.65 -12.63 -16.79
N ASP A 93 -0.73 -11.68 -16.64
CA ASP A 93 0.67 -11.83 -17.05
C ASP A 93 1.50 -12.79 -16.17
N SER A 94 0.99 -13.22 -15.00
CA SER A 94 1.73 -14.10 -14.09
C SER A 94 0.82 -14.97 -13.22
N LEU A 95 0.83 -16.29 -13.47
CA LEU A 95 0.13 -17.28 -12.64
C LEU A 95 0.74 -17.38 -11.24
N GLY A 96 2.07 -17.38 -11.12
CA GLY A 96 2.77 -17.44 -9.84
C GLY A 96 2.38 -16.32 -8.86
N SER A 97 2.36 -15.07 -9.34
CA SER A 97 1.91 -13.91 -8.54
C SER A 97 0.45 -14.06 -8.05
N TRP A 98 -0.41 -14.61 -8.92
CA TRP A 98 -1.81 -14.83 -8.61
C TRP A 98 -1.97 -15.95 -7.57
N LEU A 99 -1.31 -17.10 -7.75
CA LEU A 99 -1.33 -18.23 -6.83
C LEU A 99 -0.80 -17.84 -5.46
N HIS A 100 0.30 -17.09 -5.39
CA HIS A 100 0.82 -16.54 -4.14
C HIS A 100 -0.24 -15.69 -3.41
N GLY A 101 -0.94 -14.81 -4.13
CA GLY A 101 -1.99 -13.98 -3.56
C GLY A 101 -3.22 -14.77 -3.08
N VAL A 102 -3.60 -15.84 -3.78
CA VAL A 102 -4.69 -16.73 -3.37
C VAL A 102 -4.27 -17.56 -2.16
N ALA A 103 -3.06 -18.14 -2.16
CA ALA A 103 -2.52 -18.91 -1.05
C ALA A 103 -2.51 -18.10 0.25
N LEU A 104 -2.05 -16.84 0.21
CA LEU A 104 -2.09 -15.94 1.38
C LEU A 104 -3.52 -15.69 1.89
N ARG A 105 -4.47 -15.55 0.97
CA ARG A 105 -5.88 -15.31 1.34
C ARG A 105 -6.52 -16.55 1.96
N VAL A 106 -6.30 -17.72 1.35
CA VAL A 106 -6.79 -19.02 1.82
C VAL A 106 -6.19 -19.33 3.19
N ALA A 107 -4.87 -19.21 3.33
CA ALA A 107 -4.18 -19.45 4.59
C ALA A 107 -4.60 -18.42 5.68
N GLY A 108 -4.79 -17.15 5.32
CA GLY A 108 -5.34 -16.15 6.24
C GLY A 108 -6.78 -16.45 6.69
N ASN A 109 -7.61 -17.02 5.82
CA ASN A 109 -8.96 -17.49 6.18
C ASN A 109 -8.89 -18.68 7.14
N ALA A 110 -8.04 -19.66 6.85
CA ALA A 110 -7.81 -20.83 7.70
C ALA A 110 -7.32 -20.41 9.10
N ARG A 111 -6.36 -19.49 9.18
CA ARG A 111 -5.87 -18.97 10.46
C ARG A 111 -6.95 -18.24 11.25
N ARG A 112 -7.76 -17.39 10.60
CA ARG A 112 -8.89 -16.71 11.25
C ARG A 112 -9.92 -17.72 11.78
N ARG A 113 -10.15 -18.81 11.05
CA ARG A 113 -11.03 -19.90 11.48
C ARG A 113 -10.46 -20.62 12.71
N ASP A 114 -9.18 -20.97 12.69
CA ASP A 114 -8.50 -21.62 13.81
C ASP A 114 -8.50 -20.74 15.07
N LEU A 115 -8.18 -19.45 14.93
CA LEU A 115 -8.25 -18.49 16.05
C LEU A 115 -9.66 -18.35 16.62
N ARG A 116 -10.70 -18.36 15.77
CA ARG A 116 -12.11 -18.34 16.23
C ARG A 116 -12.49 -19.63 16.95
N ARG A 117 -12.07 -20.78 16.42
CA ARG A 117 -12.27 -22.10 17.05
C ARG A 117 -11.62 -22.12 18.43
N ARG A 118 -10.33 -21.78 18.52
CA ARG A 118 -9.59 -21.70 19.80
C ARG A 118 -10.21 -20.71 20.78
N ARG A 119 -10.69 -19.56 20.31
CA ARG A 119 -11.39 -18.58 21.17
C ARG A 119 -12.70 -19.15 21.71
N HIS A 120 -13.47 -19.86 20.88
CA HIS A 120 -14.70 -20.50 21.30
C HIS A 120 -14.45 -21.67 22.27
N GLU A 121 -13.42 -22.48 21.99
CA GLU A 121 -12.96 -23.54 22.88
C GLU A 121 -12.48 -22.98 24.22
N ARG A 122 -11.73 -21.87 24.24
CA ARG A 122 -11.31 -21.19 25.49
C ARG A 122 -12.48 -20.62 26.30
N LEU A 123 -13.43 -19.96 25.63
CA LEU A 123 -14.65 -19.45 26.27
C LEU A 123 -15.55 -20.58 26.80
N ASN A 124 -15.52 -21.75 26.16
CA ASN A 124 -16.22 -22.94 26.64
C ASN A 124 -15.41 -23.72 27.70
N ALA A 125 -14.08 -23.53 27.74
CA ALA A 125 -13.15 -24.16 28.68
C ALA A 125 -12.93 -23.39 29.99
N GLU A 126 -13.57 -22.22 30.19
CA GLU A 126 -13.66 -21.51 31.49
C GLU A 126 -14.47 -22.30 32.57
N ARG A 127 -14.49 -23.63 32.48
CA ARG A 127 -14.95 -24.56 33.53
C ARG A 127 -13.85 -25.49 34.07
N VAL A 128 -12.59 -25.37 33.65
CA VAL A 128 -11.47 -26.10 34.28
C VAL A 128 -10.22 -25.21 34.36
N PRO A 129 -9.68 -24.92 35.55
CA PRO A 129 -8.42 -24.20 35.69
C PRO A 129 -7.22 -25.17 35.55
N GLY A 130 -6.23 -24.78 34.76
CA GLY A 130 -4.90 -25.39 34.75
C GLY A 130 -4.36 -25.70 33.36
N ALA A 131 -3.58 -24.78 32.80
CA ALA A 131 -2.41 -25.05 31.95
C ALA A 131 -1.77 -23.70 31.58
N ASP A 132 -0.83 -23.24 32.42
CA ASP A 132 0.27 -22.43 31.92
C ASP A 132 1.13 -23.32 31.02
N ASP A 133 1.46 -22.82 29.83
CA ASP A 133 2.81 -22.92 29.25
C ASP A 133 2.84 -22.17 27.91
N CYS A 134 3.72 -21.19 27.84
CA CYS A 134 4.11 -20.50 26.63
C CYS A 134 5.39 -21.14 26.10
N PRO A 135 5.47 -21.53 24.81
CA PRO A 135 6.76 -21.61 24.13
C PRO A 135 6.91 -20.40 23.20
N ASP A 136 7.82 -19.50 23.59
CA ASP A 136 8.43 -18.51 22.73
C ASP A 136 9.28 -19.21 21.67
N LEU A 137 8.73 -19.35 20.46
CA LEU A 137 9.47 -19.67 19.23
C LEU A 137 9.09 -18.68 18.10
N GLY A 138 8.74 -17.43 18.46
CA GLY A 138 8.00 -16.50 17.59
C GLY A 138 8.83 -15.66 16.61
N GLY A 139 10.12 -15.43 16.88
CA GLY A 139 10.88 -14.38 16.19
C GLY A 139 11.08 -14.57 14.68
N LYS A 140 11.35 -15.79 14.20
CA LYS A 140 11.64 -16.06 12.77
C LYS A 140 10.36 -16.33 11.96
N LEU A 141 9.40 -17.06 12.56
CA LEU A 141 8.12 -17.39 11.94
C LEU A 141 7.25 -16.15 11.76
N ASP A 142 7.30 -15.20 12.70
CA ASP A 142 6.56 -13.93 12.59
C ASP A 142 7.12 -13.00 11.51
N LEU A 143 8.45 -12.97 11.31
CA LEU A 143 9.10 -12.16 10.28
C LEU A 143 8.80 -12.66 8.86
N GLU A 144 8.93 -13.97 8.63
CA GLU A 144 8.67 -14.58 7.32
C GLU A 144 7.18 -14.48 6.94
N ARG A 145 6.28 -14.61 7.92
CA ARG A 145 4.84 -14.38 7.75
C ARG A 145 4.55 -12.92 7.39
N LEU A 146 5.16 -11.99 8.12
CA LEU A 146 5.01 -10.56 7.89
C LEU A 146 5.49 -10.16 6.48
N LEU A 147 6.58 -10.76 6.02
CA LEU A 147 7.13 -10.55 4.69
C LEU A 147 6.12 -10.94 3.61
N HIS A 148 5.51 -12.12 3.72
CA HIS A 148 4.50 -12.58 2.75
C HIS A 148 3.25 -11.69 2.75
N GLU A 149 2.79 -11.22 3.91
CA GLU A 149 1.69 -10.26 4.00
C GLU A 149 2.01 -8.95 3.26
N GLU A 150 3.19 -8.38 3.47
CA GLU A 150 3.60 -7.13 2.82
C GLU A 150 3.88 -7.31 1.33
N LEU A 151 4.47 -8.44 0.93
CA LEU A 151 4.62 -8.81 -0.48
C LEU A 151 3.26 -8.93 -1.18
N GLY A 152 2.26 -9.50 -0.50
CA GLY A 152 0.89 -9.59 -0.98
C GLY A 152 0.20 -8.24 -1.20
N ARG A 153 0.60 -7.21 -0.46
CA ARG A 153 0.07 -5.82 -0.55
C ARG A 153 0.73 -4.98 -1.63
N LEU A 154 1.83 -5.44 -2.22
CA LEU A 154 2.49 -4.71 -3.29
C LEU A 154 1.65 -4.74 -4.59
N PRO A 155 1.67 -3.65 -5.39
CA PRO A 155 1.09 -3.65 -6.72
C PRO A 155 1.69 -4.79 -7.57
N ASP A 156 0.85 -5.40 -8.41
CA ASP A 156 1.20 -6.62 -9.16
C ASP A 156 2.45 -6.43 -10.04
N ARG A 157 2.62 -5.24 -10.62
CA ARG A 157 3.81 -4.86 -11.41
C ARG A 157 5.16 -4.97 -10.67
N TYR A 158 5.14 -4.94 -9.34
CA TYR A 158 6.34 -5.15 -8.49
C TYR A 158 6.34 -6.53 -7.83
N ARG A 159 5.15 -7.05 -7.49
CA ARG A 159 5.00 -8.36 -6.85
C ARG A 159 5.37 -9.50 -7.79
N ALA A 160 4.89 -9.47 -9.04
CA ALA A 160 5.11 -10.53 -10.02
C ALA A 160 6.60 -10.87 -10.23
N PRO A 161 7.51 -9.91 -10.54
CA PRO A 161 8.92 -10.24 -10.70
C PRO A 161 9.58 -10.72 -9.39
N MET A 162 9.13 -10.26 -8.22
CA MET A 162 9.66 -10.76 -6.95
C MET A 162 9.27 -12.20 -6.66
N VAL A 163 8.00 -12.54 -6.87
CA VAL A 163 7.52 -13.91 -6.67
C VAL A 163 8.27 -14.85 -7.60
N LEU A 164 8.40 -14.49 -8.88
CA LEU A 164 9.11 -15.32 -9.86
C LEU A 164 10.60 -15.47 -9.53
N CYS A 165 11.32 -14.39 -9.21
CA CYS A 165 12.75 -14.45 -8.93
C CYS A 165 13.06 -15.11 -7.57
N TYR A 166 12.38 -14.68 -6.51
CA TYR A 166 12.76 -15.05 -5.15
C TYR A 166 12.01 -16.30 -4.64
N LEU A 167 10.73 -16.44 -4.95
CA LEU A 167 9.93 -17.58 -4.45
C LEU A 167 9.99 -18.78 -5.40
N GLU A 168 9.93 -18.53 -6.70
CA GLU A 168 10.03 -19.58 -7.74
C GLU A 168 11.46 -19.80 -8.26
N GLY A 169 12.40 -18.93 -7.89
CA GLY A 169 13.83 -19.13 -8.18
C GLY A 169 14.22 -18.95 -9.65
N ARG A 170 13.47 -18.15 -10.41
CA ARG A 170 13.71 -17.87 -11.84
C ARG A 170 14.78 -16.80 -12.04
N SER A 171 15.53 -16.91 -13.12
CA SER A 171 16.52 -15.89 -13.49
C SER A 171 15.84 -14.60 -13.92
N CYS A 172 16.54 -13.46 -13.84
CA CYS A 172 15.96 -12.18 -14.30
C CYS A 172 15.64 -12.21 -15.81
N GLU A 173 16.38 -13.00 -16.59
CA GLU A 173 16.18 -13.20 -18.03
C GLU A 173 14.92 -14.03 -18.30
N GLU A 174 14.75 -15.14 -17.59
CA GLU A 174 13.53 -15.95 -17.67
C GLU A 174 12.29 -15.15 -17.28
N VAL A 175 12.40 -14.29 -16.25
CA VAL A 175 11.33 -13.40 -15.82
C VAL A 175 11.02 -12.33 -16.87
N ALA A 176 12.04 -11.78 -17.53
CA ALA A 176 11.87 -10.82 -18.62
C ALA A 176 11.08 -11.45 -19.78
N HIS A 177 11.44 -12.67 -20.19
CA HIS A 177 10.71 -13.41 -21.23
C HIS A 177 9.27 -13.74 -20.81
N ARG A 178 9.05 -14.23 -19.58
CA ARG A 178 7.73 -14.63 -19.10
C ARG A 178 6.75 -13.47 -18.95
N LEU A 179 7.23 -12.33 -18.45
CA LEU A 179 6.40 -11.13 -18.26
C LEU A 179 6.33 -10.24 -19.50
N ASN A 180 7.04 -10.62 -20.58
CA ASN A 180 7.21 -9.82 -21.80
C ASN A 180 7.73 -8.40 -21.52
N TRP A 181 8.74 -8.27 -20.63
CA TRP A 181 9.36 -7.00 -20.26
C TRP A 181 10.85 -6.97 -20.62
N PRO A 182 11.44 -5.81 -20.95
CA PRO A 182 12.88 -5.69 -21.08
C PRO A 182 13.63 -6.03 -19.80
N LEU A 183 14.82 -6.66 -19.89
CA LEU A 183 15.63 -7.05 -18.72
C LEU A 183 15.91 -5.88 -17.77
N GLY A 184 16.22 -4.70 -18.31
CA GLY A 184 16.42 -3.47 -17.52
C GLY A 184 15.17 -3.04 -16.74
N THR A 185 13.98 -3.28 -17.30
CA THR A 185 12.69 -3.02 -16.63
C THR A 185 12.48 -3.97 -15.46
N VAL A 186 12.82 -5.27 -15.62
CA VAL A 186 12.74 -6.26 -14.53
C VAL A 186 13.68 -5.87 -13.38
N LYS A 187 14.95 -5.57 -13.68
CA LYS A 187 15.94 -5.14 -12.67
C LYS A 187 15.51 -3.88 -11.91
N SER A 188 15.02 -2.87 -12.64
CA SER A 188 14.51 -1.61 -12.06
C SER A 188 13.26 -1.84 -11.20
N ARG A 189 12.31 -2.67 -11.65
CA ARG A 189 11.09 -3.01 -10.88
C ARG A 189 11.38 -3.83 -9.65
N LEU A 190 12.35 -4.76 -9.70
CA LEU A 190 12.83 -5.48 -8.53
C LEU A 190 13.46 -4.53 -7.50
N ALA A 191 14.31 -3.59 -7.94
CA ALA A 191 14.92 -2.59 -7.04
C ALA A 191 13.87 -1.69 -6.38
N ARG A 192 12.97 -1.09 -7.16
CA ARG A 192 11.87 -0.24 -6.64
C ARG A 192 10.93 -1.02 -5.74
N GLY A 193 10.69 -2.28 -6.09
CA GLY A 193 9.87 -3.16 -5.28
C GLY A 193 10.51 -3.46 -3.93
N ARG A 194 11.81 -3.78 -3.87
CA ARG A 194 12.54 -4.01 -2.62
C ARG A 194 12.49 -2.78 -1.72
N GLU A 195 12.66 -1.58 -2.28
CA GLU A 195 12.56 -0.34 -1.50
C GLU A 195 11.15 -0.14 -0.91
N ARG A 196 10.10 -0.43 -1.69
CA ARG A 196 8.72 -0.37 -1.20
C ARG A 196 8.45 -1.39 -0.10
N LEU A 197 9.00 -2.60 -0.21
CA LEU A 197 8.89 -3.63 0.82
C LEU A 197 9.64 -3.20 2.09
N ARG A 198 10.86 -2.67 1.95
CA ARG A 198 11.66 -2.11 3.05
C ARG A 198 10.90 -1.02 3.80
N GLY A 199 10.39 -0.02 3.09
CA GLY A 199 9.61 1.07 3.70
C GLY A 199 8.28 0.61 4.33
N ARG A 200 7.75 -0.56 3.98
CA ARG A 200 6.58 -1.17 4.65
C ARG A 200 6.96 -1.95 5.89
N LEU A 201 8.05 -2.71 5.85
CA LEU A 201 8.58 -3.45 7.00
C LEU A 201 9.05 -2.51 8.10
N VAL A 202 9.74 -1.42 7.75
CA VAL A 202 10.18 -0.36 8.70
C VAL A 202 8.98 0.26 9.42
N ARG A 203 7.88 0.53 8.71
CA ARG A 203 6.63 1.03 9.32
C ARG A 203 5.97 0.06 10.29
N ARG A 204 6.31 -1.23 10.22
CA ARG A 204 5.82 -2.26 11.15
C ARG A 204 6.84 -2.60 12.24
N GLY A 205 7.86 -1.76 12.44
CA GLY A 205 8.86 -1.92 13.50
C GLY A 205 9.96 -2.93 13.20
N VAL A 206 9.99 -3.50 11.98
CA VAL A 206 11.08 -4.38 11.54
C VAL A 206 12.09 -3.53 10.79
N VAL A 207 13.35 -3.51 11.23
CA VAL A 207 14.45 -2.86 10.51
C VAL A 207 15.22 -3.94 9.74
N PRO A 208 14.77 -4.36 8.54
CA PRO A 208 15.52 -5.34 7.78
C PRO A 208 16.76 -4.67 7.18
N THR A 209 17.94 -5.23 7.46
CA THR A 209 19.11 -5.01 6.60
C THR A 209 18.78 -5.59 5.22
N VAL A 210 19.13 -4.90 4.12
CA VAL A 210 18.77 -5.31 2.74
C VAL A 210 19.18 -6.76 2.44
N GLY A 211 20.26 -7.25 3.06
CA GLY A 211 20.72 -8.63 2.99
C GLY A 211 19.80 -9.65 3.68
N THR A 212 19.12 -9.32 4.78
CA THR A 212 18.28 -10.29 5.50
C THR A 212 17.00 -10.62 4.76
N VAL A 213 16.35 -9.66 4.08
CA VAL A 213 15.13 -9.91 3.29
C VAL A 213 15.42 -10.79 2.08
N VAL A 214 16.54 -10.56 1.39
CA VAL A 214 16.94 -11.40 0.26
C VAL A 214 17.42 -12.77 0.77
N ALA A 215 18.18 -12.82 1.87
CA ALA A 215 18.63 -14.08 2.45
C ALA A 215 17.48 -14.94 2.98
N THR A 216 16.44 -14.38 3.61
CA THR A 216 15.25 -15.14 4.01
C THR A 216 14.53 -15.69 2.80
N LEU A 217 14.30 -14.84 1.79
CA LEU A 217 13.64 -15.22 0.55
C LEU A 217 14.42 -16.29 -0.26
N VAL A 218 15.75 -16.26 -0.22
CA VAL A 218 16.62 -17.22 -0.93
C VAL A 218 16.81 -18.52 -0.13
N ALA A 219 17.00 -18.45 1.19
CA ALA A 219 17.11 -19.61 2.07
C ALA A 219 15.82 -20.45 2.08
N GLU A 220 14.68 -19.83 1.78
CA GLU A 220 13.38 -20.49 1.61
C GLU A 220 13.34 -21.54 0.48
N ARG A 221 14.29 -21.54 -0.47
CA ARG A 221 14.33 -22.48 -1.61
C ARG A 221 14.51 -23.94 -1.18
N ALA A 222 15.12 -24.21 -0.02
CA ALA A 222 15.53 -25.57 0.36
C ALA A 222 14.41 -26.45 0.96
N MET A 223 13.24 -25.91 1.34
CA MET A 223 12.20 -26.65 2.09
C MET A 223 10.89 -26.91 1.30
N GLY A 224 10.98 -27.16 -0.01
CA GLY A 224 9.83 -27.08 -0.92
C GLY A 224 9.24 -28.38 -1.47
N ALA A 225 9.74 -29.56 -1.12
CA ALA A 225 9.24 -30.80 -1.72
C ALA A 225 7.77 -31.05 -1.33
N ILE A 226 6.92 -31.25 -2.33
CA ILE A 226 5.51 -31.63 -2.15
C ILE A 226 5.49 -33.14 -1.88
N PRO A 227 4.78 -33.63 -0.84
CA PRO A 227 4.54 -35.06 -0.70
C PRO A 227 3.73 -35.57 -1.90
N VAL A 228 4.17 -36.66 -2.54
CA VAL A 228 3.53 -37.23 -3.75
C VAL A 228 2.02 -37.45 -3.56
N ALA A 229 1.60 -37.92 -2.37
CA ALA A 229 0.19 -38.11 -2.03
C ALA A 229 -0.64 -36.81 -2.06
N LEU A 230 -0.04 -35.67 -1.70
CA LEU A 230 -0.72 -34.37 -1.71
C LEU A 230 -0.89 -33.85 -3.14
N GLU A 231 0.11 -34.07 -3.98
CA GLU A 231 0.09 -33.71 -5.39
C GLU A 231 -0.99 -34.52 -6.14
N GLU A 232 -0.95 -35.84 -6.04
CA GLU A 232 -1.95 -36.72 -6.66
C GLU A 232 -3.38 -36.44 -6.19
N GLY A 233 -3.55 -36.21 -4.88
CA GLY A 233 -4.85 -35.85 -4.30
C GLY A 233 -5.39 -34.52 -4.84
N THR A 234 -4.52 -33.53 -5.01
CA THR A 234 -4.89 -32.21 -5.55
C THR A 234 -5.26 -32.30 -7.03
N ILE A 235 -4.48 -33.04 -7.82
CA ILE A 235 -4.74 -33.25 -9.24
C ILE A 235 -6.08 -33.98 -9.43
N ARG A 236 -6.31 -35.07 -8.71
CA ARG A 236 -7.55 -35.86 -8.77
C ARG A 236 -8.78 -35.02 -8.39
N ALA A 237 -8.66 -34.20 -7.35
CA ALA A 237 -9.72 -33.29 -6.92
C ALA A 237 -10.02 -32.19 -7.95
N ALA A 238 -8.98 -31.61 -8.56
CA ALA A 238 -9.11 -30.58 -9.58
C ALA A 238 -9.78 -31.10 -10.86
N ILE A 239 -9.42 -32.29 -11.30
CA ILE A 239 -10.03 -32.96 -12.47
C ILE A 239 -11.50 -33.26 -12.19
N GLY A 240 -11.81 -33.82 -11.02
CA GLY A 240 -13.20 -34.08 -10.60
C GLY A 240 -14.06 -32.81 -10.57
N LEU A 241 -13.49 -31.70 -10.10
CA LEU A 241 -14.13 -30.39 -10.06
C LEU A 241 -14.36 -29.78 -11.45
N ALA A 242 -13.39 -29.91 -12.36
CA ALA A 242 -13.47 -29.41 -13.73
C ALA A 242 -14.47 -30.19 -14.59
N ALA A 243 -14.62 -31.50 -14.33
CA ALA A 243 -15.57 -32.36 -15.02
C ALA A 243 -17.05 -32.12 -14.64
N GLY A 244 -17.34 -31.16 -13.74
CA GLY A 244 -18.71 -30.79 -13.35
C GLY A 244 -19.47 -31.86 -12.57
N ARG A 245 -18.81 -32.96 -12.19
CA ARG A 245 -19.39 -33.97 -11.30
C ARG A 245 -19.50 -33.34 -9.91
N GLY A 246 -20.70 -33.30 -9.33
CA GLY A 246 -20.98 -32.79 -7.97
C GLY A 246 -20.28 -33.56 -6.83
N ALA A 247 -19.21 -34.27 -7.12
CA ALA A 247 -18.41 -35.10 -6.24
C ALA A 247 -17.33 -34.31 -5.46
N THR A 248 -17.50 -33.00 -5.27
CA THR A 248 -16.53 -32.18 -4.53
C THR A 248 -16.44 -32.57 -3.06
N VAL A 249 -17.43 -33.29 -2.55
CA VAL A 249 -17.55 -33.67 -1.13
C VAL A 249 -16.90 -35.02 -0.81
N LYS A 250 -16.65 -35.90 -1.80
CA LYS A 250 -16.07 -37.24 -1.56
C LYS A 250 -14.56 -37.34 -1.82
N LEU A 251 -13.97 -36.40 -2.55
CA LEU A 251 -12.57 -36.49 -3.02
C LEU A 251 -11.62 -35.51 -2.33
N VAL A 252 -12.14 -34.62 -1.47
CA VAL A 252 -11.38 -33.53 -0.83
C VAL A 252 -11.76 -33.48 0.66
N SER A 253 -10.81 -33.11 1.52
CA SER A 253 -11.08 -32.79 2.92
C SER A 253 -12.19 -31.74 3.01
N LEU A 254 -13.15 -31.93 3.93
CA LEU A 254 -14.24 -30.98 4.19
C LEU A 254 -13.67 -29.57 4.47
N ALA A 255 -12.55 -29.50 5.20
CA ALA A 255 -11.89 -28.25 5.52
C ALA A 255 -11.34 -27.54 4.27
N ALA A 256 -10.73 -28.25 3.33
CA ALA A 256 -10.23 -27.68 2.08
C ALA A 256 -11.38 -27.17 1.17
N ALA A 257 -12.50 -27.88 1.11
CA ALA A 257 -13.69 -27.43 0.37
C ALA A 257 -14.29 -26.14 0.97
N GLU A 258 -14.40 -26.06 2.30
CA GLU A 258 -14.87 -24.86 3.00
C GLU A 258 -13.91 -23.68 2.84
N LEU A 259 -12.59 -23.92 2.85
CA LEU A 259 -11.58 -22.89 2.62
C LEU A 259 -11.63 -22.35 1.19
N MET A 260 -11.81 -23.22 0.20
CA MET A 260 -12.02 -22.83 -1.20
C MET A 260 -13.26 -21.93 -1.32
N GLU A 261 -14.39 -22.35 -0.77
CA GLU A 261 -15.65 -21.60 -0.83
C GLU A 261 -15.54 -20.26 -0.10
N GLY A 262 -14.91 -20.24 1.09
CA GLY A 262 -14.61 -19.02 1.83
C GLY A 262 -13.69 -18.06 1.06
N ALA A 263 -12.68 -18.59 0.36
CA ALA A 263 -11.82 -17.80 -0.51
C ALA A 263 -12.62 -17.21 -1.69
N LEU A 264 -13.40 -18.01 -2.42
CA LEU A 264 -14.25 -17.54 -3.53
C LEU A 264 -15.26 -16.48 -3.08
N ARG A 265 -15.87 -16.64 -1.90
CA ARG A 265 -16.76 -15.62 -1.29
C ARG A 265 -16.00 -14.33 -1.00
N THR A 266 -14.83 -14.38 -0.37
CA THR A 266 -14.04 -13.16 -0.14
C THR A 266 -13.57 -12.49 -1.44
N MET A 267 -13.30 -13.26 -2.51
CA MET A 267 -12.94 -12.73 -3.83
C MET A 267 -14.13 -12.10 -4.57
N THR A 268 -15.35 -12.59 -4.34
CA THR A 268 -16.59 -12.01 -4.90
C THR A 268 -17.15 -10.87 -4.05
N VAL A 269 -16.89 -10.84 -2.74
CA VAL A 269 -17.30 -9.76 -1.83
C VAL A 269 -16.47 -8.50 -2.05
N SER A 270 -15.20 -8.58 -2.46
CA SER A 270 -14.46 -7.38 -2.88
C SER A 270 -15.06 -6.74 -4.14
N SER A 271 -15.69 -7.52 -5.02
CA SER A 271 -16.45 -7.00 -6.17
C SER A 271 -17.90 -6.60 -5.80
N ARG A 272 -18.54 -7.28 -4.84
CA ARG A 272 -19.93 -7.01 -4.41
C ARG A 272 -20.06 -5.87 -3.39
N LYS A 273 -19.01 -5.51 -2.64
CA LYS A 273 -19.01 -4.29 -1.81
C LYS A 273 -19.23 -3.03 -2.67
N ALA A 274 -18.79 -3.04 -3.93
CA ALA A 274 -19.07 -1.96 -4.87
C ALA A 274 -20.54 -1.95 -5.34
N ILE A 275 -21.15 -3.13 -5.51
CA ILE A 275 -22.53 -3.29 -6.03
C ILE A 275 -23.57 -3.11 -4.90
N ALA A 276 -23.30 -3.62 -3.69
CA ALA A 276 -24.18 -3.45 -2.53
C ALA A 276 -24.21 -1.99 -2.04
N MET A 277 -23.11 -1.25 -2.17
CA MET A 277 -23.12 0.21 -1.99
C MET A 277 -23.98 0.92 -3.05
N GLY A 278 -24.01 0.41 -4.28
CA GLY A 278 -24.86 0.93 -5.35
C GLY A 278 -26.34 0.58 -5.18
N LEU A 279 -26.67 -0.64 -4.73
CA LEU A 279 -28.05 -1.08 -4.51
C LEU A 279 -28.65 -0.54 -3.20
N LEU A 280 -27.83 -0.31 -2.16
CA LEU A 280 -28.28 0.38 -0.95
C LEU A 280 -28.58 1.86 -1.25
N ALA A 281 -27.82 2.49 -2.15
CA ALA A 281 -28.14 3.81 -2.68
C ALA A 281 -29.42 3.81 -3.53
N LEU A 282 -29.70 2.72 -4.26
CA LEU A 282 -30.93 2.58 -5.07
C LEU A 282 -32.17 2.24 -4.22
N GLY A 283 -32.02 1.47 -3.14
CA GLY A 283 -33.11 1.11 -2.23
C GLY A 283 -33.59 2.29 -1.37
N ILE A 284 -32.68 3.20 -1.00
CA ILE A 284 -33.05 4.48 -0.35
C ILE A 284 -33.85 5.38 -1.33
N ALA A 285 -33.64 5.24 -2.65
CA ALA A 285 -34.33 6.04 -3.65
C ALA A 285 -35.78 5.58 -3.96
N VAL A 286 -36.17 4.34 -3.64
CA VAL A 286 -37.52 3.80 -3.97
C VAL A 286 -38.53 4.01 -2.83
N VAL A 287 -38.08 4.10 -1.58
CA VAL A 287 -38.99 4.35 -0.43
C VAL A 287 -39.34 5.84 -0.29
N SER A 288 -38.58 6.74 -0.92
CA SER A 288 -38.75 8.19 -0.83
C SER A 288 -39.69 8.81 -1.88
N THR A 289 -40.34 8.05 -2.75
CA THR A 289 -41.26 8.61 -3.77
C THR A 289 -42.70 8.81 -3.30
N GLY A 290 -43.05 8.37 -2.08
CA GLY A 290 -44.45 8.35 -1.63
C GLY A 290 -44.91 9.49 -0.72
N SER A 291 -44.02 10.37 -0.24
CA SER A 291 -44.44 11.38 0.73
C SER A 291 -43.53 12.59 0.72
N LEU A 292 -44.17 13.76 0.69
CA LEU A 292 -43.61 15.09 0.90
C LEU A 292 -43.15 15.82 -0.36
N MET A 293 -44.15 16.08 -1.19
CA MET A 293 -44.40 17.32 -1.92
C MET A 293 -44.28 18.55 -0.99
N GLN A 294 -43.07 18.87 -0.51
CA GLN A 294 -42.59 20.18 -0.03
C GLN A 294 -41.20 20.07 0.62
N ARG A 295 -40.13 19.90 -0.19
CA ARG A 295 -38.79 20.48 0.01
C ARG A 295 -37.79 19.90 -0.98
N ALA A 296 -36.82 20.73 -1.36
CA ALA A 296 -35.65 20.47 -2.23
C ALA A 296 -35.88 20.61 -3.75
N VAL A 297 -36.06 21.88 -4.14
CA VAL A 297 -35.32 22.43 -5.29
C VAL A 297 -33.82 22.26 -5.03
N GLY A 298 -33.11 21.65 -5.99
CA GLY A 298 -31.68 21.88 -6.22
C GLY A 298 -30.69 20.79 -5.79
N ASP A 299 -30.28 19.93 -6.74
CA ASP A 299 -28.85 19.65 -6.91
C ASP A 299 -28.54 19.55 -8.41
N ALA A 300 -28.48 20.72 -9.04
CA ALA A 300 -27.63 20.92 -10.20
C ALA A 300 -26.17 20.67 -9.77
N PRO A 301 -25.25 20.28 -10.67
CA PRO A 301 -23.83 20.19 -10.31
C PRO A 301 -23.39 21.49 -9.65
N THR A 302 -23.11 21.46 -8.35
CA THR A 302 -22.71 22.66 -7.62
C THR A 302 -21.50 23.25 -8.33
N PRO A 303 -21.60 24.50 -8.84
CA PRO A 303 -20.48 25.14 -9.52
C PRO A 303 -19.28 25.17 -8.55
N PRO A 304 -18.04 25.02 -9.06
CA PRO A 304 -16.86 25.14 -8.20
C PRO A 304 -16.92 26.52 -7.52
N SER A 305 -16.86 26.54 -6.18
CA SER A 305 -16.92 27.78 -5.37
C SER A 305 -15.95 28.82 -5.93
N ARG A 306 -16.47 29.99 -6.30
CA ARG A 306 -15.74 31.12 -6.91
C ARG A 306 -15.65 32.27 -5.92
N GLU A 307 -14.85 33.28 -6.22
CA GLU A 307 -14.73 34.51 -5.42
C GLU A 307 -16.09 35.15 -5.08
N LEU A 308 -17.03 35.19 -6.03
CA LEU A 308 -18.38 35.75 -5.81
C LEU A 308 -19.40 34.77 -5.20
N GLU A 309 -19.04 33.48 -5.09
CA GLU A 309 -19.88 32.40 -4.55
C GLU A 309 -19.07 31.54 -3.55
N MET A 310 -18.41 32.21 -2.60
CA MET A 310 -17.61 31.51 -1.59
C MET A 310 -18.50 30.62 -0.73
N THR A 311 -18.14 29.34 -0.63
CA THR A 311 -18.81 28.46 0.32
C THR A 311 -18.10 28.62 1.67
N PRO A 312 -18.80 28.92 2.78
CA PRO A 312 -18.15 28.97 4.09
C PRO A 312 -17.58 27.59 4.39
N LEU A 313 -16.25 27.51 4.53
CA LEU A 313 -15.62 26.29 5.01
C LEU A 313 -16.07 26.03 6.45
N PRO A 314 -16.21 24.75 6.86
CA PRO A 314 -16.50 24.42 8.25
C PRO A 314 -15.40 25.01 9.16
N SER A 315 -15.77 25.35 10.40
CA SER A 315 -14.86 25.92 11.38
C SER A 315 -13.53 25.14 11.44
N TYR A 316 -12.42 25.87 11.52
CA TYR A 316 -11.11 25.25 11.50
C TYR A 316 -10.93 24.29 12.68
N VAL A 317 -10.78 23.02 12.33
CA VAL A 317 -10.41 21.95 13.25
C VAL A 317 -8.89 21.78 13.28
N VAL A 318 -8.32 21.69 14.48
CA VAL A 318 -6.89 21.51 14.71
C VAL A 318 -6.48 20.07 14.40
N GLU A 319 -5.36 19.92 13.69
CA GLU A 319 -4.73 18.62 13.41
C GLU A 319 -3.20 18.70 13.61
N PRO A 320 -2.50 17.58 13.84
CA PRO A 320 -1.03 17.58 13.86
C PRO A 320 -0.48 17.98 12.48
N PRO A 321 0.59 18.81 12.36
CA PRO A 321 1.41 19.42 13.41
C PRO A 321 1.12 20.92 13.62
N ASP A 322 -0.13 21.29 13.90
CA ASP A 322 -0.52 22.68 14.21
C ASP A 322 0.16 23.22 15.48
N LEU A 323 0.31 24.54 15.55
CA LEU A 323 0.82 25.25 16.72
C LEU A 323 -0.32 26.06 17.35
N ILE A 324 -0.56 25.83 18.63
CA ILE A 324 -1.62 26.48 19.40
C ILE A 324 -0.97 27.30 20.51
N ARG A 325 -1.36 28.55 20.65
CA ARG A 325 -1.04 29.35 21.82
C ARG A 325 -2.12 29.19 22.87
N VAL A 326 -1.69 28.81 24.06
CA VAL A 326 -2.57 28.64 25.23
C VAL A 326 -2.08 29.61 26.28
N ASP A 327 -2.91 30.59 26.62
CA ASP A 327 -2.61 31.56 27.67
C ASP A 327 -3.66 31.50 28.78
N VAL A 328 -3.19 31.31 30.01
CA VAL A 328 -3.98 31.39 31.25
C VAL A 328 -3.45 32.55 32.07
N HIS A 329 -4.29 33.55 32.34
CA HIS A 329 -3.84 34.82 32.94
C HIS A 329 -3.53 34.74 34.45
N GLU A 330 -4.09 33.76 35.18
CA GLU A 330 -3.86 33.57 36.63
C GLU A 330 -3.44 32.13 36.99
N ALA A 331 -2.53 31.55 36.20
CA ALA A 331 -1.86 30.31 36.59
C ALA A 331 -0.92 30.53 37.81
N LEU A 332 -0.54 29.47 38.51
CA LEU A 332 0.37 29.56 39.66
C LEU A 332 1.65 30.34 39.29
N PRO A 333 2.10 31.32 40.10
CA PRO A 333 3.22 32.20 39.76
C PRO A 333 4.53 31.48 39.41
N SER A 334 4.72 30.26 39.92
CA SER A 334 5.89 29.44 39.68
C SER A 334 5.85 28.63 38.38
N GLN A 335 4.68 28.49 37.73
CA GLN A 335 4.50 27.62 36.55
C GLN A 335 3.43 28.17 35.57
N PRO A 336 3.75 29.22 34.78
CA PRO A 336 2.81 29.80 33.86
C PRO A 336 2.43 28.85 32.72
N ILE A 337 1.13 28.71 32.45
CA ILE A 337 0.59 28.05 31.26
C ILE A 337 0.38 29.12 30.18
N GLN A 338 1.49 29.72 29.73
CA GLN A 338 1.49 30.70 28.65
C GLN A 338 2.44 30.23 27.54
N GLY A 339 2.05 30.50 26.30
CA GLY A 339 2.89 30.27 25.13
C GLY A 339 2.42 29.14 24.21
N GLU A 340 3.29 28.85 23.23
CA GLU A 340 2.98 28.01 22.09
C GLU A 340 3.21 26.52 22.37
N ARG A 341 2.27 25.69 21.91
CA ARG A 341 2.25 24.24 22.09
C ARG A 341 2.04 23.57 20.75
N LEU A 342 2.97 22.69 20.39
CA LEU A 342 2.88 21.87 19.19
C LEU A 342 1.90 20.72 19.40
N VAL A 343 0.98 20.53 18.47
CA VAL A 343 0.14 19.34 18.43
C VAL A 343 0.96 18.17 17.93
N ARG A 344 1.17 17.19 18.81
CA ARG A 344 1.98 16.00 18.53
C ARG A 344 1.24 15.02 17.60
N PRO A 345 1.94 14.08 16.94
CA PRO A 345 1.31 13.12 16.02
C PRO A 345 0.24 12.20 16.64
N ASP A 346 0.23 12.06 17.97
CA ASP A 346 -0.82 11.36 18.73
C ASP A 346 -2.07 12.22 18.97
N GLY A 347 -2.07 13.46 18.49
CA GLY A 347 -3.17 14.42 18.59
C GLY A 347 -3.23 15.18 19.91
N LYS A 348 -2.17 15.11 20.74
CA LYS A 348 -2.12 15.76 22.05
C LYS A 348 -1.20 16.98 22.09
N ILE A 349 -1.48 17.89 23.03
CA ILE A 349 -0.57 18.96 23.46
C ILE A 349 -0.07 18.69 24.88
N SER A 350 1.17 19.10 25.15
CA SER A 350 1.73 19.06 26.51
C SER A 350 1.43 20.38 27.22
N LEU A 351 0.81 20.30 28.39
CA LEU A 351 0.57 21.43 29.29
C LEU A 351 1.62 21.49 30.42
N GLY A 352 2.75 20.79 30.27
CA GLY A 352 3.78 20.70 31.30
C GLY A 352 3.31 19.93 32.53
N TYR A 353 3.37 20.56 33.72
CA TYR A 353 2.96 19.96 34.99
C TYR A 353 1.48 19.55 35.02
N TYR A 354 0.65 20.24 34.23
CA TYR A 354 -0.78 19.97 34.13
C TYR A 354 -1.11 18.77 33.21
N GLY A 355 -0.11 18.05 32.70
CA GLY A 355 -0.30 16.81 31.93
C GLY A 355 -0.48 17.04 30.42
N GLU A 356 -1.17 16.11 29.76
CA GLU A 356 -1.41 16.13 28.32
C GLU A 356 -2.90 16.25 27.98
N LEU A 357 -3.22 17.00 26.94
CA LEU A 357 -4.60 17.22 26.49
C LEU A 357 -4.76 16.81 25.02
N TYR A 358 -5.74 15.97 24.72
CA TYR A 358 -6.07 15.59 23.33
C TYR A 358 -6.88 16.69 22.63
N VAL A 359 -6.36 17.22 21.53
CA VAL A 359 -6.91 18.39 20.80
C VAL A 359 -7.18 18.13 19.32
N ALA A 360 -6.62 17.06 18.75
CA ALA A 360 -6.83 16.75 17.33
C ALA A 360 -8.31 16.48 17.03
N GLY A 361 -8.84 17.10 15.99
CA GLY A 361 -10.25 16.97 15.64
C GLY A 361 -11.18 17.97 16.33
N LEU A 362 -10.66 18.85 17.19
CA LEU A 362 -11.44 19.87 17.89
C LEU A 362 -11.21 21.28 17.34
N THR A 363 -12.23 22.12 17.46
CA THR A 363 -12.13 23.56 17.19
C THR A 363 -11.43 24.29 18.35
N PRO A 364 -10.84 25.49 18.14
CA PRO A 364 -10.23 26.26 19.23
C PRO A 364 -11.18 26.52 20.41
N ARG A 365 -12.48 26.70 20.12
CA ARG A 365 -13.52 26.85 21.14
C ARG A 365 -13.71 25.59 21.97
N GLU A 366 -13.84 24.43 21.33
CA GLU A 366 -13.96 23.14 22.02
C GLU A 366 -12.68 22.80 22.80
N ILE A 367 -11.51 23.16 22.26
CA ILE A 367 -10.23 23.00 22.96
C ILE A 367 -10.21 23.84 24.23
N LYS A 368 -10.67 25.10 24.17
CA LYS A 368 -10.79 25.98 25.34
C LYS A 368 -11.68 25.36 26.42
N GLU A 369 -12.86 24.87 26.06
CA GLU A 369 -13.78 24.21 27.00
C GLU A 369 -13.13 22.98 27.64
N LYS A 370 -12.50 22.13 26.82
CA LYS A 370 -11.84 20.92 27.28
C LYS A 370 -10.61 21.21 28.15
N LEU A 371 -9.87 22.26 27.83
CA LEU A 371 -8.73 22.74 28.60
C LEU A 371 -9.19 23.21 29.98
N ILE A 372 -10.26 24.01 30.05
CA ILE A 372 -10.81 24.47 31.32
C ILE A 372 -11.26 23.29 32.19
N LEU A 373 -11.96 22.31 31.61
CA LEU A 373 -12.36 21.10 32.33
C LEU A 373 -11.16 20.31 32.87
N HIS A 374 -10.08 20.23 32.10
CA HIS A 374 -8.84 19.58 32.53
C HIS A 374 -8.15 20.35 33.65
N LEU A 375 -8.06 21.68 33.53
CA LEU A 375 -7.42 22.55 34.53
C LEU A 375 -8.20 22.67 35.85
N ARG A 376 -9.52 22.41 35.86
CA ARG A 376 -10.32 22.35 37.10
C ARG A 376 -9.81 21.31 38.11
N THR A 377 -9.06 20.31 37.67
CA THR A 377 -8.45 19.33 38.58
C THR A 377 -7.25 19.90 39.35
N PHE A 378 -6.72 21.05 38.92
CA PHE A 378 -5.50 21.64 39.46
C PHE A 378 -5.64 23.12 39.89
N LEU A 379 -6.60 23.86 39.35
CA LEU A 379 -6.83 25.29 39.60
C LEU A 379 -8.26 25.54 40.12
N THR A 380 -8.43 26.63 40.89
CA THR A 380 -9.75 26.99 41.44
C THR A 380 -10.66 27.62 40.38
N GLU A 381 -11.98 27.59 40.61
CA GLU A 381 -12.96 28.16 39.68
C GLU A 381 -12.80 29.68 39.49
N GLU A 382 -12.29 30.39 40.51
CA GLU A 382 -11.98 31.81 40.43
C GLU A 382 -10.81 32.09 39.48
N GLN A 383 -9.71 31.34 39.57
CA GLN A 383 -8.53 31.47 38.71
C GLN A 383 -8.87 31.19 37.23
N LEU A 384 -9.82 30.28 36.99
CA LEU A 384 -10.31 29.93 35.67
C LEU A 384 -11.40 30.89 35.14
N GLY A 385 -11.78 31.92 35.91
CA GLY A 385 -12.81 32.90 35.50
C GLY A 385 -14.21 32.30 35.38
N LEU A 386 -14.49 31.23 36.11
CA LEU A 386 -15.78 30.53 36.11
C LEU A 386 -16.74 31.07 37.18
N SER A 387 -16.23 31.90 38.09
CA SER A 387 -16.99 32.59 39.14
C SER A 387 -16.78 34.09 38.99
N VAL A 388 -17.85 34.83 38.67
CA VAL A 388 -17.82 36.30 38.67
C VAL A 388 -18.66 36.79 39.86
N PRO A 389 -18.12 37.68 40.72
CA PRO A 389 -18.88 38.26 41.80
C PRO A 389 -20.02 39.11 41.22
N ASP A 390 -21.26 38.79 41.58
CA ASP A 390 -22.44 39.49 41.09
C ASP A 390 -22.48 40.89 41.73
N SER A 391 -22.33 41.96 40.93
CA SER A 391 -22.24 43.34 41.42
C SER A 391 -23.55 43.84 42.05
N THR A 392 -24.62 43.04 41.96
CA THR A 392 -25.98 43.41 42.38
C THR A 392 -26.45 42.71 43.67
N GLN A 393 -25.80 41.64 44.11
CA GLN A 393 -26.14 40.91 45.34
C GLN A 393 -24.87 40.46 46.07
N SER A 394 -24.57 41.12 47.19
CA SER A 394 -23.43 40.78 48.06
C SER A 394 -23.48 39.29 48.45
N GLY A 395 -22.51 38.51 47.97
CA GLY A 395 -22.27 37.13 48.39
C GLY A 395 -22.76 36.02 47.46
N ARG A 396 -23.38 36.32 46.30
CA ARG A 396 -23.70 35.28 45.30
C ARG A 396 -22.75 35.37 44.11
N SER A 397 -22.03 34.28 43.88
CA SER A 397 -21.18 34.10 42.71
C SER A 397 -21.99 33.50 41.56
N ARG A 398 -21.92 34.10 40.37
CA ARG A 398 -22.56 33.56 39.17
C ARG A 398 -21.57 32.64 38.45
N LEU A 399 -21.98 31.38 38.25
CA LEU A 399 -21.24 30.40 37.45
C LEU A 399 -21.29 30.80 35.96
N VAL A 400 -20.12 31.04 35.38
CA VAL A 400 -19.91 31.32 33.96
C VAL A 400 -19.61 30.02 33.23
N ALA A 401 -20.19 29.84 32.04
CA ALA A 401 -19.90 28.67 31.21
C ALA A 401 -18.42 28.64 30.78
N ALA A 402 -17.83 27.45 30.69
CA ALA A 402 -16.41 27.31 30.33
C ALA A 402 -16.07 27.98 28.99
N ALA A 403 -16.99 27.97 28.02
CA ALA A 403 -16.80 28.64 26.73
C ALA A 403 -16.54 30.15 26.84
N ASP A 404 -17.18 30.80 27.83
CA ASP A 404 -17.25 32.26 27.97
C ASP A 404 -16.22 32.81 28.96
N SER A 405 -15.37 31.95 29.54
CA SER A 405 -14.28 32.40 30.42
C SER A 405 -13.34 33.35 29.69
N THR A 406 -13.10 34.52 30.25
CA THR A 406 -12.15 35.52 29.71
C THR A 406 -10.71 35.27 30.17
N ARG A 407 -10.50 34.32 31.09
CA ARG A 407 -9.20 34.07 31.74
C ARG A 407 -8.32 33.05 31.01
N VAL A 408 -8.92 32.28 30.10
CA VAL A 408 -8.24 31.28 29.27
C VAL A 408 -8.46 31.62 27.80
N SER A 409 -7.39 31.81 27.05
CA SER A 409 -7.44 31.98 25.60
C SER A 409 -6.71 30.83 24.90
N VAL A 410 -7.29 30.41 23.77
CA VAL A 410 -6.74 29.37 22.91
C VAL A 410 -6.83 29.87 21.48
N GLU A 411 -5.68 30.05 20.84
CA GLU A 411 -5.58 30.56 19.47
C GLU A 411 -4.63 29.68 18.66
N VAL A 412 -4.93 29.46 17.38
CA VAL A 412 -4.02 28.74 16.47
C VAL A 412 -3.03 29.76 15.90
N THR A 413 -1.75 29.63 16.26
CA THR A 413 -0.70 30.54 15.77
C THR A 413 -0.11 30.08 14.45
N ALA A 414 -0.03 28.77 14.20
CA ALA A 414 0.42 28.22 12.92
C ALA A 414 -0.51 27.10 12.41
N TYR A 415 -1.13 27.35 11.26
CA TYR A 415 -2.03 26.46 10.52
C TYR A 415 -1.24 25.48 9.64
N ASN A 416 -0.51 24.54 10.25
CA ASN A 416 0.43 23.66 9.53
C ASN A 416 -0.21 22.40 8.93
N SER A 417 -1.39 22.00 9.39
CA SER A 417 -2.05 20.76 8.99
C SER A 417 -2.75 20.86 7.64
N LYS A 418 -3.43 21.98 7.38
CA LYS A 418 -4.15 22.23 6.14
C LYS A 418 -3.33 23.17 5.27
N VAL A 419 -2.82 22.64 4.16
CA VAL A 419 -2.00 23.38 3.20
C VAL A 419 -2.52 23.18 1.78
N TYR A 420 -2.28 24.17 0.93
CA TYR A 420 -2.29 24.01 -0.52
C TYR A 420 -0.87 24.19 -1.05
N TYR A 421 -0.63 23.76 -2.29
CA TYR A 421 0.70 23.79 -2.89
C TYR A 421 0.69 24.67 -4.12
N VAL A 422 1.68 25.55 -4.22
CA VAL A 422 1.94 26.34 -5.43
C VAL A 422 3.23 25.83 -6.06
N GLN A 423 3.15 25.45 -7.34
CA GLN A 423 4.23 24.79 -8.07
C GLN A 423 4.43 25.42 -9.45
N GLY A 424 5.67 25.38 -9.92
CA GLY A 424 6.04 25.84 -11.26
C GLY A 424 6.69 27.24 -11.23
N ASP A 425 6.46 28.01 -12.29
CA ASP A 425 7.18 29.27 -12.57
C ASP A 425 6.60 30.47 -11.78
N VAL A 426 6.59 30.34 -10.46
CA VAL A 426 6.25 31.42 -9.50
C VAL A 426 7.52 31.88 -8.77
N ALA A 427 7.51 33.08 -8.20
CA ALA A 427 8.68 33.63 -7.53
C ALA A 427 9.14 32.78 -6.32
N SER A 428 8.20 32.23 -5.55
CA SER A 428 8.45 31.39 -4.37
C SER A 428 7.52 30.18 -4.34
N PRO A 429 7.86 29.08 -5.06
CA PRO A 429 7.08 27.86 -5.04
C PRO A 429 7.18 27.19 -3.67
N GLY A 430 6.08 26.61 -3.19
CA GLY A 430 6.05 26.04 -1.85
C GLY A 430 4.69 25.58 -1.37
N ARG A 431 4.67 25.12 -0.12
CA ARG A 431 3.43 24.83 0.62
C ARG A 431 3.00 26.11 1.33
N ILE A 432 1.71 26.43 1.26
CA ILE A 432 1.14 27.61 1.89
C ILE A 432 -0.03 27.15 2.77
N PRO A 433 -0.11 27.60 4.03
CA PRO A 433 -1.22 27.25 4.92
C PRO A 433 -2.55 27.82 4.41
N ILE A 434 -3.65 27.12 4.69
CA ILE A 434 -5.01 27.57 4.34
C ILE A 434 -5.80 27.95 5.59
N THR A 435 -6.32 29.17 5.61
CA THR A 435 -7.17 29.73 6.67
C THR A 435 -8.67 29.67 6.29
N GLY A 436 -8.97 29.48 5.01
CA GLY A 436 -10.30 29.17 4.48
C GLY A 436 -10.95 30.28 3.65
N ARG A 437 -10.26 31.41 3.44
CA ARG A 437 -10.74 32.54 2.64
C ARG A 437 -9.91 32.78 1.39
N GLU A 438 -8.93 31.93 1.13
CA GLU A 438 -7.99 32.11 0.03
C GLU A 438 -8.60 31.70 -1.32
N THR A 439 -8.34 32.53 -2.32
CA THR A 439 -8.62 32.28 -3.74
C THR A 439 -7.34 31.93 -4.50
N VAL A 440 -7.47 31.56 -5.78
CA VAL A 440 -6.31 31.31 -6.64
C VAL A 440 -5.42 32.55 -6.76
N LEU A 441 -6.01 33.73 -6.89
CA LEU A 441 -5.25 34.98 -6.95
C LEU A 441 -4.47 35.24 -5.66
N ASP A 442 -5.07 35.01 -4.49
CA ASP A 442 -4.38 35.13 -3.20
C ASP A 442 -3.20 34.16 -3.13
N GLY A 443 -3.41 32.92 -3.59
CA GLY A 443 -2.35 31.90 -3.61
C GLY A 443 -1.17 32.26 -4.52
N LEU A 444 -1.42 32.88 -5.67
CA LEU A 444 -0.35 33.40 -6.55
C LEU A 444 0.35 34.61 -5.92
N SER A 445 -0.41 35.49 -5.28
CA SER A 445 0.13 36.67 -4.59
C SER A 445 1.07 36.26 -3.44
N TYR A 446 0.66 35.29 -2.61
CA TYR A 446 1.51 34.73 -1.55
C TYR A 446 2.77 34.04 -2.09
N ALA A 447 2.71 33.46 -3.29
CA ALA A 447 3.86 32.89 -3.96
C ALA A 447 4.78 33.94 -4.61
N GLY A 448 4.53 35.24 -4.40
CA GLY A 448 5.31 36.35 -4.94
C GLY A 448 5.02 36.65 -6.42
N GLY A 449 3.87 36.22 -6.92
CA GLY A 449 3.44 36.43 -8.30
C GLY A 449 4.07 35.48 -9.31
N LEU A 450 3.81 35.76 -10.59
CA LEU A 450 4.34 34.99 -11.72
C LEU A 450 5.78 35.44 -12.03
N SER A 451 6.66 34.48 -12.29
CA SER A 451 8.02 34.76 -12.75
C SER A 451 8.08 34.93 -14.29
N SER A 452 9.06 35.65 -14.82
CA SER A 452 9.29 35.74 -16.28
C SER A 452 10.12 34.54 -16.75
N PRO A 453 9.50 33.35 -16.89
CA PRO A 453 8.95 32.89 -18.17
C PRO A 453 7.58 32.17 -18.05
N ALA A 454 6.79 32.47 -17.01
CA ALA A 454 5.52 31.82 -16.74
C ALA A 454 4.49 32.03 -17.85
N ALA A 455 3.76 30.97 -18.19
CA ALA A 455 2.61 31.05 -19.07
C ALA A 455 1.37 31.53 -18.29
N GLU A 456 1.00 32.80 -18.45
CA GLU A 456 -0.22 33.37 -17.88
C GLU A 456 -1.49 32.61 -18.32
N SER A 457 -1.45 32.00 -19.51
CA SER A 457 -2.56 31.22 -20.10
C SER A 457 -2.61 29.74 -19.70
N HIS A 458 -1.57 29.23 -19.01
CA HIS A 458 -1.45 27.81 -18.66
C HIS A 458 -1.32 27.58 -17.15
N ILE A 459 -2.13 28.31 -16.38
CA ILE A 459 -2.32 28.08 -14.95
C ILE A 459 -3.46 27.07 -14.74
N ARG A 460 -3.20 26.05 -13.92
CA ARG A 460 -4.14 24.97 -13.65
C ARG A 460 -4.25 24.70 -12.16
N LEU A 461 -5.47 24.67 -11.65
CA LEU A 461 -5.78 24.22 -10.30
C LEU A 461 -6.16 22.74 -10.36
N VAL A 462 -5.39 21.91 -9.67
CA VAL A 462 -5.61 20.47 -9.55
C VAL A 462 -6.20 20.19 -8.18
N ARG A 463 -7.50 19.84 -8.15
CA ARG A 463 -8.22 19.51 -6.92
C ARG A 463 -8.29 17.99 -6.71
N PRO A 464 -7.71 17.45 -5.62
CA PRO A 464 -7.84 16.04 -5.31
C PRO A 464 -9.29 15.70 -4.94
N VAL A 465 -9.81 14.59 -5.46
CA VAL A 465 -11.16 14.12 -5.10
C VAL A 465 -11.07 13.33 -3.79
N PRO A 466 -11.89 13.66 -2.77
CA PRO A 466 -11.93 12.91 -1.51
C PRO A 466 -12.16 11.41 -1.78
N GLY A 467 -11.27 10.56 -1.25
CA GLY A 467 -11.40 9.10 -1.36
C GLY A 467 -10.73 8.44 -2.57
N GLY A 468 -10.02 9.19 -3.43
CA GLY A 468 -9.09 8.62 -4.43
C GLY A 468 -9.71 7.72 -5.51
N ARG A 469 -11.03 7.79 -5.68
CA ARG A 469 -11.80 6.94 -6.62
C ARG A 469 -12.00 7.56 -8.01
N ALA A 470 -11.72 8.85 -8.17
CA ALA A 470 -11.90 9.59 -9.42
C ALA A 470 -10.59 10.32 -9.81
N PRO A 471 -10.38 10.60 -11.11
CA PRO A 471 -9.28 11.46 -11.55
C PRO A 471 -9.39 12.84 -10.89
N GLU A 472 -8.25 13.45 -10.63
CA GLU A 472 -8.14 14.79 -10.04
C GLU A 472 -8.91 15.79 -10.89
N LYS A 473 -9.70 16.68 -10.26
CA LYS A 473 -10.47 17.69 -11.00
C LYS A 473 -9.52 18.78 -11.47
N LEU A 474 -9.36 18.90 -12.78
CA LEU A 474 -8.53 19.94 -13.39
C LEU A 474 -9.39 21.16 -13.70
N LEU A 475 -9.06 22.29 -13.09
CA LEU A 475 -9.72 23.58 -13.30
C LEU A 475 -8.72 24.52 -14.00
N LYS A 476 -9.10 25.04 -15.17
CA LYS A 476 -8.30 26.03 -15.89
C LYS A 476 -8.48 27.39 -15.23
N VAL A 477 -7.37 28.08 -14.97
CA VAL A 477 -7.36 29.44 -14.42
C VAL A 477 -6.89 30.38 -15.51
N ASP A 478 -7.63 31.47 -15.73
CA ASP A 478 -7.26 32.51 -16.68
C ASP A 478 -6.79 33.76 -15.92
N TYR A 479 -5.47 33.86 -15.75
CA TYR A 479 -4.88 34.94 -14.96
C TYR A 479 -5.13 36.32 -15.56
N GLN A 480 -5.04 36.42 -16.90
CA GLN A 480 -5.23 37.66 -17.63
C GLN A 480 -6.68 38.16 -17.48
N ALA A 481 -7.66 37.25 -17.56
CA ALA A 481 -9.05 37.61 -17.34
C ALA A 481 -9.29 38.13 -15.91
N ILE A 482 -8.67 37.52 -14.90
CA ILE A 482 -8.82 37.93 -13.50
C ILE A 482 -8.17 39.32 -13.25
N VAL A 483 -6.92 39.51 -13.67
CA VAL A 483 -6.14 40.69 -13.32
C VAL A 483 -6.39 41.88 -14.26
N GLU A 484 -6.47 41.66 -15.57
CA GLU A 484 -6.62 42.76 -16.54
C GLU A 484 -8.09 43.11 -16.82
N LYS A 485 -8.96 42.09 -16.90
CA LYS A 485 -10.39 42.27 -17.24
C LYS A 485 -11.29 42.31 -16.01
N GLY A 486 -10.77 41.97 -14.83
CA GLY A 486 -11.55 41.91 -13.59
C GLY A 486 -12.62 40.83 -13.59
N ASP A 487 -12.45 39.75 -14.36
CA ASP A 487 -13.40 38.63 -14.45
C ASP A 487 -13.05 37.54 -13.41
N PRO A 488 -13.82 37.40 -12.31
CA PRO A 488 -13.54 36.44 -11.24
C PRO A 488 -14.05 35.02 -11.55
N THR A 489 -14.58 34.75 -12.76
CA THR A 489 -15.19 33.45 -13.11
C THR A 489 -14.24 32.26 -12.94
N THR A 490 -12.94 32.48 -13.12
CA THR A 490 -11.89 31.46 -12.93
C THR A 490 -11.08 31.64 -11.65
N ASN A 491 -11.43 32.62 -10.81
CA ASN A 491 -10.84 32.80 -9.49
C ASN A 491 -11.52 31.86 -8.48
N TYR A 492 -11.10 30.61 -8.48
CA TYR A 492 -11.66 29.57 -7.61
C TYR A 492 -11.20 29.73 -6.15
N GLN A 493 -12.08 29.43 -5.20
CA GLN A 493 -11.70 29.29 -3.80
C GLN A 493 -10.81 28.07 -3.62
N LEU A 494 -9.66 28.22 -2.94
CA LEU A 494 -8.73 27.13 -2.65
C LEU A 494 -9.27 26.22 -1.55
N ARG A 495 -8.89 24.94 -1.59
CA ARG A 495 -9.23 23.93 -0.59
C ARG A 495 -7.99 23.19 -0.10
N PRO A 496 -8.02 22.59 1.10
CA PRO A 496 -6.89 21.81 1.60
C PRO A 496 -6.49 20.70 0.62
N GLY A 497 -5.20 20.63 0.29
CA GLY A 497 -4.63 19.66 -0.65
C GLY A 497 -4.71 20.06 -2.13
N ASP A 498 -5.29 21.23 -2.46
CA ASP A 498 -5.24 21.76 -3.82
C ASP A 498 -3.79 22.01 -4.27
N ARG A 499 -3.52 21.79 -5.57
CA ARG A 499 -2.24 22.11 -6.20
C ARG A 499 -2.46 23.12 -7.32
N LEU A 500 -1.84 24.28 -7.18
CA LEU A 500 -1.80 25.30 -8.21
C LEU A 500 -0.52 25.13 -9.03
N ILE A 501 -0.66 24.83 -10.31
CA ILE A 501 0.44 24.55 -11.23
C ILE A 501 0.52 25.67 -12.25
N VAL A 502 1.64 26.40 -12.22
CA VAL A 502 1.99 27.44 -13.19
C VAL A 502 3.00 26.86 -14.16
N SER A 503 2.61 26.68 -15.42
CA SER A 503 3.49 26.10 -16.43
C SER A 503 4.35 27.19 -17.09
N ARG A 504 5.53 26.83 -17.61
CA ARG A 504 6.36 27.73 -18.44
C ARG A 504 5.68 28.03 -19.78
N ASP A 505 5.87 29.22 -20.31
CA ASP A 505 5.44 29.54 -21.68
C ASP A 505 6.25 28.71 -22.68
N PRO A 506 5.61 27.81 -23.46
CA PRO A 506 6.31 27.06 -24.49
C PRO A 506 6.96 27.94 -25.56
N LYS A 507 6.56 29.22 -25.68
CA LYS A 507 7.15 30.19 -26.61
C LYS A 507 8.39 30.90 -26.04
N SER A 508 8.65 30.79 -24.73
CA SER A 508 9.88 31.31 -24.13
C SER A 508 11.04 30.40 -24.49
N LYS A 509 11.83 30.76 -25.51
CA LYS A 509 13.07 30.03 -25.83
C LYS A 509 13.97 30.01 -24.58
N PRO A 510 14.61 28.88 -24.23
CA PRO A 510 15.64 28.89 -23.19
C PRO A 510 16.74 29.87 -23.61
N THR A 511 17.13 30.77 -22.69
CA THR A 511 18.23 31.70 -22.91
C THR A 511 19.49 30.88 -23.22
N GLN A 512 20.29 31.27 -24.22
CA GLN A 512 21.52 30.54 -24.61
C GLN A 512 22.48 30.28 -23.42
N GLU A 513 22.41 31.09 -22.38
CA GLU A 513 23.16 30.91 -21.14
C GLU A 513 22.74 29.67 -20.33
N GLN A 514 21.45 29.27 -20.39
CA GLN A 514 20.93 28.06 -19.75
C GLN A 514 21.32 26.80 -20.52
N GLU A 515 21.28 26.83 -21.85
CA GLU A 515 21.77 25.72 -22.68
C GLU A 515 23.28 25.51 -22.50
N ALA A 516 24.04 26.60 -22.41
CA ALA A 516 25.48 26.54 -22.11
C ALA A 516 25.77 25.98 -20.71
N LYS A 517 24.98 26.38 -19.70
CA LYS A 517 25.09 25.81 -18.34
C LYS A 517 24.73 24.33 -18.32
N GLU A 518 23.64 23.93 -18.97
CA GLU A 518 23.17 22.55 -19.02
C GLU A 518 24.17 21.64 -19.76
N GLN A 519 24.70 22.10 -20.90
CA GLN A 519 25.80 21.44 -21.61
C GLN A 519 27.06 21.35 -20.75
N ALA A 520 27.45 22.40 -20.03
CA ALA A 520 28.61 22.37 -19.15
C ALA A 520 28.45 21.36 -17.99
N THR A 521 27.25 21.26 -17.40
CA THR A 521 26.95 20.23 -16.40
C THR A 521 26.97 18.82 -16.98
N ASN A 522 26.43 18.61 -18.18
CA ASN A 522 26.43 17.30 -18.84
C ASN A 522 27.85 16.84 -19.16
N ILE A 523 28.69 17.73 -19.70
CA ILE A 523 30.12 17.46 -19.93
C ILE A 523 30.86 17.15 -18.62
N ALA A 524 30.54 17.84 -17.52
CA ALA A 524 31.14 17.56 -16.22
C ALA A 524 30.73 16.20 -15.64
N ILE A 525 29.48 15.78 -15.86
CA ILE A 525 28.97 14.46 -15.46
C ILE A 525 29.66 13.35 -16.26
N GLU A 526 29.78 13.50 -17.58
CA GLU A 526 30.47 12.53 -18.43
C GLU A 526 31.94 12.35 -18.02
N ARG A 527 32.67 13.44 -17.76
CA ARG A 527 34.05 13.38 -17.28
C ARG A 527 34.17 12.62 -15.95
N ARG A 528 33.21 12.79 -15.04
CA ARG A 528 33.16 12.06 -13.77
C ARG A 528 32.86 10.58 -13.97
N LEU A 529 31.96 10.23 -14.89
CA LEU A 529 31.67 8.84 -15.25
C LEU A 529 32.93 8.15 -15.79
N THR A 530 33.62 8.77 -16.75
CA THR A 530 34.85 8.20 -17.34
C THR A 530 35.95 8.04 -16.29
N ALA A 531 36.05 8.95 -15.32
CA ALA A 531 37.01 8.82 -14.22
C ALA A 531 36.67 7.67 -13.26
N VAL A 532 35.39 7.39 -13.06
CA VAL A 532 34.92 6.25 -12.27
C VAL A 532 35.18 4.94 -13.02
N GLU A 533 34.91 4.87 -14.32
CA GLU A 533 35.19 3.70 -15.16
C GLU A 533 36.68 3.34 -15.11
N ARG A 534 37.58 4.31 -15.34
CA ARG A 534 39.04 4.07 -15.24
C ARG A 534 39.50 3.61 -13.84
N ARG A 535 38.80 4.02 -12.78
CA ARG A 535 39.07 3.54 -11.42
C ARG A 535 38.59 2.12 -11.22
N LEU A 536 37.45 1.77 -11.81
CA LEU A 536 36.94 0.39 -11.81
C LEU A 536 37.90 -0.53 -12.56
N ASP A 537 38.39 -0.13 -13.73
CA ASP A 537 39.32 -0.92 -14.54
C ASP A 537 40.62 -1.20 -13.79
N ARG A 538 41.20 -0.21 -13.09
CA ARG A 538 42.38 -0.43 -12.23
C ARG A 538 42.11 -1.37 -11.06
N VAL A 539 40.91 -1.31 -10.48
CA VAL A 539 40.55 -2.23 -9.40
C VAL A 539 40.40 -3.65 -9.95
N ILE A 540 39.86 -3.81 -11.15
CA ILE A 540 39.77 -5.10 -11.84
C ILE A 540 41.19 -5.64 -12.14
N GLU A 541 42.09 -4.84 -12.70
CA GLU A 541 43.49 -5.23 -12.93
C GLU A 541 44.21 -5.64 -11.63
N LEU A 542 43.97 -4.93 -10.52
CA LEU A 542 44.57 -5.27 -9.22
C LEU A 542 43.99 -6.55 -8.61
N LEU A 543 42.74 -6.89 -8.93
CA LEU A 543 42.09 -8.13 -8.51
C LEU A 543 42.53 -9.32 -9.38
N GLU A 544 42.78 -9.09 -10.67
CA GLU A 544 43.26 -10.11 -11.62
C GLU A 544 44.76 -10.39 -11.44
N GLY A 545 45.57 -9.36 -11.12
CA GLY A 545 47.01 -9.49 -10.85
C GLY A 545 47.38 -10.25 -9.57
N ARG A 546 46.42 -10.59 -8.71
CA ARG A 546 46.66 -11.44 -7.52
C ARG A 546 46.59 -12.94 -7.80
N LYS A 547 46.34 -13.36 -9.04
CA LYS A 547 46.29 -14.78 -9.42
C LYS A 547 47.55 -15.19 -10.21
N ALA A 548 48.72 -15.09 -9.57
CA ALA A 548 49.90 -15.78 -10.05
C ALA A 548 49.84 -17.28 -9.62
N PRO A 549 50.26 -18.22 -10.49
CA PRO A 549 50.08 -19.65 -10.28
C PRO A 549 51.04 -20.20 -9.20
N SER A 550 50.51 -21.09 -8.36
CA SER A 550 51.27 -21.92 -7.43
C SER A 550 52.23 -22.84 -8.19
N PRO A 551 53.53 -22.95 -7.81
CA PRO A 551 54.43 -23.92 -8.42
C PRO A 551 54.13 -25.29 -7.81
N ALA A 552 53.71 -26.23 -8.65
CA ALA A 552 53.60 -27.63 -8.27
C ALA A 552 54.41 -28.48 -9.26
N ASN A 553 55.47 -29.06 -8.70
CA ASN A 553 55.83 -30.46 -8.89
C ASN A 553 56.42 -30.87 -10.26
N GLU A 554 57.74 -30.76 -10.39
CA GLU A 554 58.50 -31.65 -11.28
C GLU A 554 59.53 -32.44 -10.47
N SER A 555 59.22 -33.72 -10.36
CA SER A 555 60.09 -34.81 -9.94
C SER A 555 61.07 -35.15 -11.06
N GLU A 556 62.38 -34.99 -10.82
CA GLU A 556 63.39 -35.93 -11.33
C GLU A 556 63.12 -37.33 -10.74
N PRO A 557 63.57 -38.48 -11.34
CA PRO A 557 64.86 -38.63 -12.02
C PRO A 557 64.93 -39.64 -13.20
N LYS A 558 65.95 -39.52 -14.07
CA LYS A 558 67.00 -40.56 -14.23
C LYS A 558 68.06 -40.21 -15.30
N PRO A 559 69.31 -40.67 -15.15
CA PRO A 559 70.43 -40.39 -16.04
C PRO A 559 70.80 -41.59 -16.93
N GLU A 560 70.95 -41.38 -18.23
CA GLU A 560 71.76 -42.17 -19.18
C GLU A 560 72.11 -41.17 -20.30
N GLY A 561 73.34 -40.95 -20.78
CA GLY A 561 74.47 -41.84 -20.92
C GLY A 561 74.78 -41.94 -22.42
N LEU A 562 75.82 -41.20 -22.84
CA LEU A 562 76.46 -41.11 -24.18
C LEU A 562 75.82 -40.23 -25.27
#